data_AF-A0A3S8WHE4-F1
#
_entry.id   AF-A0A3S8WHE4-F1
#
_cell.length_a   1.000
_cell.length_b   1.000
_cell.length_c   1.000
_cell.angle_alpha   90.00
_cell.angle_beta   90.00
_cell.angle_gamma   90.00
#
_symmetry.space_group_name_H-M   'P 1'
#
loop_
_entity.id
_entity.type
_entity.pdbx_description
1 polymer ?
#
loop_
_entity_poly.entity_id
_entity_poly.type
_entity_poly.pdbx_seq_one_letter_code
_entity_poly.pdbx_strand_id
1 'polypeptide(L)'
;MTDLSSYPVRLAEYIASLIKTLDDHLDQATPRQAAEILAKVLDTQEGVLTRVTDLVGTGSRFAQNQAHRGMLPPEVWLAMGRASHELHSVGLDLDEHADAIKQLGTPPTTASTLPPQPVASAMVVRRSR
;
A
#
# COMPACT_ATOMS: atom_id res chain seq x y z
N MET A 1 6.45 -25.79 -26.49
CA MET A 1 7.51 -25.36 -25.56
C MET A 1 7.57 -23.85 -25.59
N THR A 2 7.06 -23.18 -24.56
CA THR A 2 7.18 -21.73 -24.40
C THR A 2 8.67 -21.39 -24.27
N ASP A 3 9.16 -20.46 -25.09
CA ASP A 3 10.51 -19.94 -24.95
C ASP A 3 10.63 -19.27 -23.57
N LEU A 4 11.43 -19.89 -22.71
CA LEU A 4 11.72 -19.46 -21.34
C LEU A 4 12.53 -18.16 -21.33
N SER A 5 13.24 -17.83 -22.43
CA SER A 5 14.00 -16.58 -22.56
C SER A 5 13.10 -15.34 -22.52
N SER A 6 11.85 -15.48 -22.98
CA SER A 6 10.88 -14.39 -23.01
C SER A 6 10.04 -14.27 -21.73
N TYR A 7 10.18 -15.21 -20.78
CA TYR A 7 9.34 -15.22 -19.58
C TYR A 7 9.55 -13.98 -18.69
N PRO A 8 10.79 -13.55 -18.38
CA PRO A 8 10.99 -12.35 -17.55
C PRO A 8 10.43 -11.07 -18.18
N VAL A 9 10.50 -10.96 -19.51
CA VAL A 9 9.93 -9.81 -20.25
C VAL A 9 8.40 -9.82 -20.16
N ARG A 10 7.77 -10.96 -20.45
CA ARG A 10 6.31 -11.12 -20.30
C ARG A 10 5.85 -10.93 -18.84
N LEU A 11 6.70 -11.29 -17.87
CA LEU A 11 6.41 -11.06 -16.46
C LEU A 11 6.36 -9.56 -16.14
N ALA A 12 7.29 -8.76 -16.68
CA ALA A 12 7.27 -7.31 -16.51
C ALA A 12 6.00 -6.68 -17.12
N GLU A 13 5.61 -7.11 -18.33
CA GLU A 13 4.35 -6.69 -18.98
C GLU A 13 3.12 -7.07 -18.14
N TYR A 14 3.12 -8.28 -17.61
CA TYR A 14 2.03 -8.77 -16.76
C TYR A 14 1.92 -7.99 -15.45
N ILE A 15 3.05 -7.69 -14.79
CA ILE A 15 3.08 -6.84 -13.59
C ILE A 15 2.54 -5.45 -13.90
N ALA A 16 2.95 -4.83 -15.01
CA ALA A 16 2.44 -3.53 -15.42
C ALA A 16 0.91 -3.55 -15.64
N SER A 17 0.39 -4.63 -16.26
CA SER A 17 -1.06 -4.83 -16.41
C SER A 17 -1.76 -4.98 -15.06
N LEU A 18 -1.17 -5.71 -14.09
CA LEU A 18 -1.76 -5.88 -12.77
C LEU A 18 -1.78 -4.57 -11.97
N ILE A 19 -0.73 -3.75 -12.07
CA ILE A 19 -0.69 -2.42 -11.46
C ILE A 19 -1.81 -1.54 -12.05
N LYS A 20 -2.01 -1.57 -13.37
CA LYS A 20 -3.12 -0.87 -14.02
C LYS A 20 -4.48 -1.35 -13.50
N THR A 21 -4.68 -2.66 -13.41
CA THR A 21 -5.93 -3.21 -12.86
C THR A 21 -6.16 -2.76 -11.41
N LEU A 22 -5.10 -2.69 -10.60
CA LEU A 22 -5.19 -2.22 -9.22
C LEU A 22 -5.57 -0.74 -9.14
N ASP A 23 -5.04 0.09 -10.03
CA ASP A 23 -5.41 1.51 -10.19
C ASP A 23 -6.91 1.64 -10.53
N ASP A 24 -7.39 0.88 -11.51
CA ASP A 24 -8.82 0.87 -11.88
C ASP A 24 -9.72 0.43 -10.69
N HIS A 25 -9.24 -0.46 -9.83
CA HIS A 25 -9.98 -0.88 -8.62
C HIS A 25 -9.95 0.17 -7.52
N LEU A 26 -8.84 0.91 -7.37
CA LEU A 26 -8.70 1.98 -6.40
C LEU A 26 -9.62 3.16 -6.73
N ASP A 27 -9.75 3.51 -8.01
CA ASP A 27 -10.65 4.58 -8.50
C ASP A 27 -12.13 4.29 -8.17
N GLN A 28 -12.52 3.01 -8.17
CA GLN A 28 -13.88 2.56 -7.89
C GLN A 28 -14.10 2.11 -6.44
N ALA A 29 -13.07 2.17 -5.60
CA ALA A 29 -13.09 1.61 -4.26
C ALA A 29 -13.97 2.43 -3.30
N THR A 30 -14.65 1.74 -2.38
CA THR A 30 -15.15 2.41 -1.16
C THR A 30 -13.97 2.92 -0.31
N PRO A 31 -14.16 3.90 0.59
CA PRO A 31 -13.07 4.41 1.43
C PRO A 31 -12.32 3.32 2.21
N ARG A 32 -13.04 2.29 2.66
CA ARG A 32 -12.44 1.15 3.34
C ARG A 32 -11.57 0.30 2.41
N GLN A 33 -12.08 -0.03 1.22
CA GLN A 33 -11.31 -0.78 0.23
C GLN A 33 -10.09 0.01 -0.23
N ALA A 34 -10.22 1.33 -0.43
CA ALA A 34 -9.11 2.20 -0.78
C ALA A 34 -8.03 2.19 0.33
N ALA A 35 -8.43 2.30 1.59
CA ALA A 35 -7.52 2.19 2.73
C ALA A 35 -6.79 0.85 2.78
N GLU A 36 -7.49 -0.26 2.56
CA GLU A 36 -6.92 -1.61 2.53
C GLU A 36 -5.94 -1.79 1.35
N ILE A 37 -6.29 -1.29 0.16
CA ILE A 37 -5.42 -1.29 -1.03
C ILE A 37 -4.16 -0.46 -0.77
N LEU A 38 -4.32 0.79 -0.35
CA LEU A 38 -3.20 1.70 -0.11
C LEU A 38 -2.29 1.18 1.00
N ALA A 39 -2.83 0.59 2.07
CA ALA A 39 -2.01 -0.04 3.11
C ALA A 39 -1.11 -1.17 2.56
N LYS A 40 -1.55 -1.90 1.53
CA LYS A 40 -0.73 -2.93 0.87
C LYS A 40 0.24 -2.37 -0.16
N VAL A 41 -0.13 -1.29 -0.84
CA VAL A 41 0.76 -0.62 -1.81
C VAL A 41 1.92 0.07 -1.09
N LEU A 42 1.64 0.71 0.04
CA LEU A 42 2.55 1.57 0.80
C LEU A 42 3.31 0.85 1.92
N ASP A 43 3.09 -0.45 2.12
CA ASP A 43 3.84 -1.23 3.12
C ASP A 43 5.35 -1.15 2.84
N THR A 44 6.10 -0.58 3.80
CA THR A 44 7.53 -0.29 3.64
C THR A 44 8.44 -1.52 3.66
N GLN A 45 7.91 -2.69 4.01
CA GLN A 45 8.67 -3.94 4.04
C GLN A 45 8.36 -4.79 2.81
N GLU A 46 7.08 -4.93 2.47
CA GLU A 46 6.59 -5.94 1.54
C GLU A 46 5.67 -5.37 0.45
N GLY A 47 5.39 -4.07 0.49
CA GLY A 47 4.44 -3.41 -0.39
C GLY A 47 4.92 -3.22 -1.83
N VAL A 48 3.97 -2.89 -2.70
CA VAL A 48 4.22 -2.72 -4.14
C VAL A 48 5.29 -1.66 -4.40
N LEU A 49 5.23 -0.51 -3.71
CA LEU A 49 6.22 0.56 -3.88
C LEU A 49 7.63 0.10 -3.46
N THR A 50 7.74 -0.65 -2.36
CA THR A 50 9.00 -1.23 -1.89
C THR A 50 9.59 -2.19 -2.92
N ARG A 51 8.77 -3.10 -3.47
CA ARG A 51 9.22 -4.05 -4.50
C ARG A 51 9.64 -3.37 -5.81
N VAL A 52 8.95 -2.29 -6.21
CA VAL A 52 9.35 -1.49 -7.38
C VAL A 52 10.67 -0.77 -7.11
N THR A 53 10.84 -0.19 -5.92
CA THR A 53 12.09 0.46 -5.49
C THR A 53 13.27 -0.51 -5.55
N ASP A 54 13.09 -1.73 -5.05
CA ASP A 54 14.10 -2.80 -5.10
C ASP A 54 14.44 -3.23 -6.53
N LEU A 55 13.44 -3.30 -7.41
CA LEU A 55 13.62 -3.64 -8.82
C LEU A 55 14.45 -2.57 -9.55
N VAL A 56 14.16 -1.28 -9.31
CA VAL A 56 14.95 -0.18 -9.86
C VAL A 56 16.37 -0.20 -9.29
N GLY A 57 16.55 -0.47 -8.00
CA GLY A 57 17.86 -0.63 -7.37
C GLY A 57 18.66 -1.79 -7.97
N THR A 58 18.01 -2.91 -8.30
CA THR A 58 18.62 -4.03 -9.02
C THR A 58 19.01 -3.63 -10.44
N GLY A 59 18.16 -2.89 -11.14
CA GLY A 59 18.45 -2.32 -12.45
C GLY A 59 19.64 -1.36 -12.42
N SER A 60 19.77 -0.54 -11.38
CA SER A 60 20.94 0.33 -11.17
C SER A 60 22.24 -0.47 -11.06
N ARG A 61 22.25 -1.57 -10.29
CA ARG A 61 23.42 -2.46 -10.20
C ARG A 61 23.74 -3.15 -11.53
N PHE A 62 22.72 -3.53 -12.29
CA PHE A 62 22.92 -4.03 -13.65
C PHE A 62 23.55 -2.96 -14.55
N ALA A 63 23.00 -1.75 -14.57
CA ALA A 63 23.52 -0.63 -15.36
C ALA A 63 24.97 -0.28 -14.97
N GLN A 64 25.30 -0.31 -13.68
CA GLN A 64 26.66 -0.15 -13.17
C GLN A 64 27.62 -1.17 -13.80
N ASN A 65 27.27 -2.46 -13.76
CA ASN A 65 28.10 -3.52 -14.33
C ASN A 65 28.29 -3.35 -15.84
N GLN A 66 27.25 -2.92 -16.55
CA GLN A 66 27.32 -2.68 -17.99
C GLN A 66 28.14 -1.42 -18.33
N ALA A 67 28.07 -0.38 -17.51
CA ALA A 67 28.89 0.83 -17.67
C ALA A 67 30.37 0.55 -17.47
N HIS A 68 30.75 -0.25 -16.47
CA HIS A 68 32.14 -0.70 -16.28
C HIS A 68 32.68 -1.51 -17.47
N ARG A 69 31.80 -2.16 -18.23
CA ARG A 69 32.14 -2.91 -19.45
C ARG A 69 32.12 -2.05 -20.72
N GLY A 70 31.83 -0.75 -20.60
CA GLY A 70 31.70 0.18 -21.73
C GLY A 70 30.43 -0.03 -22.57
N MET A 71 29.45 -0.81 -22.09
CA MET A 71 28.23 -1.16 -22.81
C MET A 71 27.09 -0.15 -22.59
N LEU A 72 27.12 0.60 -21.49
CA LEU A 72 26.19 1.68 -21.20
C LEU A 72 26.93 2.95 -20.76
N PRO A 73 26.38 4.14 -21.03
CA PRO A 73 26.88 5.38 -20.46
C PRO A 73 26.76 5.36 -18.92
N PRO A 74 27.76 5.87 -18.17
CA PRO A 74 27.69 5.96 -16.70
C PRO A 74 26.46 6.73 -16.20
N GLU A 75 25.95 7.68 -16.98
CA GLU A 75 24.77 8.49 -16.67
C GLU A 75 23.52 7.63 -16.46
N VAL A 76 23.42 6.48 -17.14
CA VAL A 76 22.29 5.56 -16.99
C VAL A 76 22.28 4.92 -15.60
N TRP A 77 23.44 4.43 -15.13
CA TRP A 77 23.57 3.95 -13.76
C TRP A 77 23.21 5.08 -12.78
N LEU A 78 23.82 6.26 -12.92
CA LEU A 78 23.55 7.36 -11.99
C LEU A 78 22.07 7.75 -11.94
N ALA A 79 21.40 7.78 -13.09
CA ALA A 79 19.96 8.06 -13.17
C ALA A 79 19.12 6.99 -12.46
N MET A 80 19.41 5.70 -12.70
CA MET A 80 18.69 4.61 -12.04
C MET A 80 18.93 4.57 -10.53
N GLY A 81 20.16 4.85 -10.09
CA GLY A 81 20.51 4.95 -8.68
C GLY A 81 19.75 6.08 -7.98
N ARG A 82 19.69 7.26 -8.61
CA ARG A 82 18.89 8.40 -8.10
C ARG A 82 17.41 8.06 -8.04
N ALA A 83 16.86 7.46 -9.10
CA ALA A 83 15.46 7.06 -9.12
C ALA A 83 15.11 6.06 -7.99
N SER A 84 15.96 5.07 -7.73
CA SER A 84 15.77 4.14 -6.61
C SER A 84 15.82 4.86 -5.26
N HIS A 85 16.73 5.82 -5.09
CA HIS A 85 16.82 6.60 -3.86
C HIS A 85 15.59 7.51 -3.64
N GLU A 86 15.14 8.19 -4.69
CA GLU A 86 13.95 9.05 -4.66
C GLU A 86 12.69 8.23 -4.35
N LEU A 87 12.51 7.06 -4.97
CA LEU A 87 11.39 6.16 -4.67
C LEU A 87 11.42 5.66 -3.23
N HIS A 88 12.61 5.37 -2.69
CA HIS A 88 12.75 4.99 -1.28
C HIS A 88 12.34 6.13 -0.34
N SER A 89 12.78 7.36 -0.63
CA SER A 89 12.39 8.55 0.15
C SER A 89 10.87 8.76 0.12
N VAL A 90 10.25 8.68 -1.06
CA VAL A 90 8.79 8.76 -1.20
C VAL A 90 8.10 7.67 -0.38
N GLY A 91 8.64 6.46 -0.35
CA GLY A 91 8.10 5.38 0.49
C GLY A 91 8.11 5.71 1.97
N LEU A 92 9.18 6.34 2.48
CA LEU A 92 9.26 6.78 3.87
C LEU A 92 8.24 7.89 4.18
N ASP A 93 8.15 8.90 3.31
CA ASP A 93 7.19 10.00 3.48
C ASP A 93 5.74 9.50 3.50
N LEU A 94 5.42 8.47 2.69
CA LEU A 94 4.09 7.88 2.65
C LEU A 94 3.79 6.98 3.86
N ASP A 95 4.81 6.33 4.44
CA ASP A 95 4.67 5.52 5.66
C ASP A 95 4.28 6.38 6.86
N GLU A 96 4.80 7.61 6.95
CA GLU A 96 4.39 8.60 7.98
C GLU A 96 2.88 8.87 7.98
N HIS A 97 2.23 8.65 6.83
CA HIS A 97 0.79 8.84 6.65
C HIS A 97 -0.01 7.52 6.60
N ALA A 98 0.65 6.37 6.67
CA ALA A 98 -0.01 5.07 6.51
C ALA A 98 -1.07 4.82 7.59
N ASP A 99 -0.86 5.28 8.82
CA ASP A 99 -1.83 5.11 9.90
C ASP A 99 -3.10 5.94 9.72
N ALA A 100 -2.98 7.15 9.16
CA ALA A 100 -4.14 7.97 8.81
C ALA A 100 -4.97 7.30 7.71
N ILE A 101 -4.31 6.68 6.73
CA ILE A 101 -4.97 5.92 5.66
C ILE A 101 -5.71 4.71 6.23
N LYS A 102 -5.09 3.93 7.13
CA LYS A 102 -5.73 2.77 7.79
C LYS A 102 -6.98 3.16 8.58
N GLN A 103 -6.99 4.34 9.20
CA GLN A 103 -8.15 4.82 9.96
C GLN A 103 -9.38 5.06 9.10
N LEU A 104 -9.22 5.41 7.81
CA LEU A 104 -10.36 5.56 6.87
C LEU A 104 -11.14 4.25 6.68
N GLY A 105 -10.49 3.09 6.82
CA GLY A 105 -11.13 1.79 6.71
C GLY A 105 -11.73 1.26 8.02
N THR A 106 -11.48 1.94 9.13
CA THR A 106 -12.03 1.55 10.43
C THR A 106 -13.43 2.15 10.56
N PRO A 107 -14.49 1.34 10.71
CA PRO A 107 -15.82 1.88 10.97
C PRO A 107 -15.77 2.71 12.26
N PRO A 108 -16.53 3.83 12.33
CA PRO A 108 -16.60 4.62 13.54
C PRO A 108 -16.98 3.68 14.69
N THR A 109 -16.16 3.65 15.74
CA THR A 109 -16.54 2.95 16.97
C THR A 109 -17.78 3.66 17.48
N THR A 110 -18.96 3.10 17.21
CA THR A 110 -20.16 3.45 17.95
C THR A 110 -19.85 3.12 19.39
N ALA A 111 -19.55 4.15 20.18
CA ALA A 111 -19.58 4.04 21.62
C ALA A 111 -20.97 3.48 21.95
N SER A 112 -21.00 2.21 22.35
CA SER A 112 -22.19 1.56 22.88
C SER A 112 -22.51 2.30 24.16
N THR A 113 -23.29 3.37 24.02
CA THR A 113 -23.93 4.04 25.14
C THR A 113 -25.01 3.06 25.56
N LEU A 114 -24.66 2.14 26.48
CA LEU A 114 -25.62 1.33 27.19
C LEU A 114 -26.78 2.27 27.61
N PRO A 115 -28.04 1.98 27.25
CA PRO A 115 -29.14 2.79 27.72
C PRO A 115 -29.10 2.80 29.27
N PRO A 116 -29.29 3.96 29.92
CA PRO A 116 -29.27 4.03 31.37
C PRO A 116 -30.29 3.04 31.92
N GLN A 117 -29.81 2.14 32.78
CA GLN A 117 -30.62 1.10 33.40
C GLN A 117 -31.80 1.76 34.13
N PRO A 118 -33.06 1.39 33.84
CA PRO A 118 -34.21 1.99 34.50
C PRO A 118 -34.14 1.69 35.99
N VAL A 119 -33.99 2.74 36.81
CA VAL A 119 -34.06 2.65 38.27
C VAL A 119 -35.49 2.24 38.62
N ALA A 120 -35.66 1.04 39.17
CA ALA A 120 -36.93 0.56 39.66
C ALA A 120 -37.46 1.52 40.75
N SER A 121 -38.42 2.35 40.39
CA SER A 121 -39.10 3.23 41.34
C SER A 121 -39.91 2.36 42.30
N ALA A 122 -39.67 2.60 43.60
CA ALA A 122 -40.28 1.87 44.69
C ALA A 122 -41.82 1.85 44.60
N MET A 123 -42.36 0.64 44.69
CA MET A 123 -43.78 0.32 44.72
C MET A 123 -44.48 0.99 45.91
N VAL A 124 -45.28 2.03 45.67
CA VAL A 124 -46.14 2.63 46.70
C VAL A 124 -47.44 1.81 46.78
N VAL A 125 -47.52 0.95 47.80
CA VAL A 125 -48.75 0.28 48.20
C VAL A 125 -49.71 1.32 48.77
N ARG A 126 -50.86 1.54 48.12
CA ARG A 126 -52.00 2.22 48.74
C ARG A 126 -53.03 1.17 49.17
N ARG A 127 -53.18 1.01 50.48
CA ARG A 127 -54.30 0.34 51.14
C ARG A 127 -55.50 1.29 51.13
N SER A 128 -56.60 0.91 50.47
CA SER A 128 -57.92 1.47 50.75
C SER A 128 -58.74 0.45 51.54
N ARG A 129 -59.35 0.92 52.65
CA ARG A 129 -60.35 0.19 53.43
C ARG A 129 -61.70 0.27 52.73
#